data_AF-A0A2D4JLK8-F1
#
_entry.id   AF-A0A2D4JLK8-F1
#
_cell.length_a   1.000
_cell.length_b   1.000
_cell.length_c   1.000
_cell.angle_alpha   90.00
_cell.angle_beta   90.00
_cell.angle_gamma   90.00
#
_symmetry.space_group_name_H-M   'P 1'
#
loop_
_entity.id
_entity.type
_entity.pdbx_description
1 polymer ?
#
loop_
_entity_poly.entity_id
_entity_poly.type
_entity_poly.pdbx_seq_one_letter_code
_entity_poly.pdbx_strand_id
1 'polypeptide(L)'
;LQISPATRSLETILEEPKEKNGSLTSTSQQKRKRILEFQDFTIPRKRRARSRVRVTGGYTRAQKAAIEGRELDVLLIQKLTDLETFFAKEETQGQAPSCS
;
A
#
# COMPACT_ATOMS: atom_id res chain seq x y z
N LEU A 1 -15.85 35.88 8.71
CA LEU A 1 -16.50 35.03 7.68
C LEU A 1 -15.99 33.60 7.89
N GLN A 2 -16.88 32.70 8.30
CA GLN A 2 -16.59 31.31 8.63
C GLN A 2 -16.34 30.53 7.34
N ILE A 3 -15.14 29.96 7.18
CA ILE A 3 -14.84 29.09 6.06
C ILE A 3 -15.15 27.67 6.52
N SER A 4 -16.28 27.13 6.09
CA SER A 4 -16.66 25.74 6.36
C SER A 4 -15.71 24.78 5.63
N PRO A 5 -14.97 23.89 6.31
CA PRO A 5 -14.24 22.83 5.64
C PRO A 5 -14.97 21.49 5.83
N ALA A 6 -15.30 20.83 4.71
CA ALA A 6 -15.20 19.37 4.52
C ALA A 6 -16.28 18.82 3.59
N THR A 7 -16.19 19.13 2.30
CA THR A 7 -16.73 18.24 1.26
C THR A 7 -15.85 18.31 0.01
N ARG A 8 -14.58 17.93 0.13
CA ARG A 8 -13.85 17.46 -1.07
C ARG A 8 -14.29 16.02 -1.35
N SER A 9 -15.51 15.85 -1.85
CA SER A 9 -15.97 14.56 -2.37
C SER A 9 -15.33 14.33 -3.74
N LEU A 10 -14.57 13.25 -3.88
CA LEU A 10 -14.16 12.77 -5.19
C LEU A 10 -15.40 12.13 -5.84
N GLU A 11 -16.00 12.79 -6.82
CA GLU A 11 -17.10 12.21 -7.61
C GLU A 11 -16.56 11.02 -8.42
N THR A 12 -17.22 9.86 -8.33
CA THR A 12 -16.85 8.68 -9.12
C THR A 12 -17.17 8.92 -10.60
N ILE A 13 -16.17 8.79 -11.45
CA ILE A 13 -16.29 8.96 -12.91
C ILE A 13 -17.17 7.91 -13.59
N LEU A 14 -17.46 6.80 -12.92
CA LEU A 14 -18.38 5.77 -13.38
C LEU A 14 -19.62 5.82 -12.48
N GLU A 15 -20.63 6.53 -12.93
CA GLU A 15 -21.98 6.48 -12.36
C GLU A 15 -22.80 5.48 -13.18
N GLU A 16 -23.57 4.64 -12.49
CA GLU A 16 -24.51 3.73 -13.14
C GLU A 16 -25.54 4.52 -13.97
N PRO A 17 -25.83 4.11 -15.22
CA PRO A 17 -26.72 4.87 -16.10
C PRO A 17 -28.13 4.97 -15.50
N LYS A 18 -28.67 6.19 -15.44
CA LYS A 18 -30.03 6.44 -14.97
C LYS A 18 -30.97 6.67 -16.15
N GLU A 19 -32.15 6.08 -16.09
CA GLU A 19 -33.17 6.23 -17.12
C GLU A 19 -33.79 7.63 -17.06
N LYS A 20 -33.72 8.35 -18.17
CA LYS A 20 -34.39 9.64 -18.38
C LYS A 20 -35.03 9.64 -19.75
N ASN A 21 -36.35 9.86 -19.81
CA ASN A 21 -37.14 9.89 -21.04
C ASN A 21 -36.98 8.62 -21.91
N GLY A 22 -36.94 7.43 -21.28
CA GLY A 22 -36.77 6.16 -21.97
C GLY A 22 -35.36 5.88 -22.49
N SER A 23 -34.36 6.69 -22.10
CA SER A 23 -32.96 6.50 -22.47
C SER A 23 -32.06 6.45 -21.24
N LEU A 24 -31.14 5.49 -21.20
CA LEU A 24 -30.14 5.36 -20.15
C LEU A 24 -29.04 6.41 -20.35
N THR A 25 -28.93 7.37 -19.42
CA THR A 25 -27.93 8.44 -19.50
C THR A 25 -26.86 8.26 -18.43
N SER A 26 -25.59 8.15 -18.84
CA SER A 26 -24.44 8.19 -17.92
C SER A 26 -23.85 9.60 -17.89
N THR A 27 -23.60 10.13 -16.69
CA THR A 27 -23.01 11.46 -16.49
C THR A 27 -21.58 11.57 -17.02
N SER A 28 -20.88 10.44 -17.15
CA SER A 28 -19.54 10.32 -17.74
C SER A 28 -19.50 10.65 -19.23
N GLN A 29 -20.58 10.37 -19.97
CA GLN A 29 -20.67 10.57 -21.41
C GLN A 29 -21.02 12.02 -21.77
N GLN A 30 -21.44 12.82 -20.79
CA GLN A 30 -21.74 14.22 -21.01
C GLN A 30 -20.45 15.04 -21.10
N LYS A 31 -20.23 15.72 -22.24
CA LYS A 31 -19.13 16.67 -22.41
C LYS A 31 -19.33 17.88 -21.49
N ARG A 32 -18.75 17.80 -20.28
CA ARG A 32 -18.78 18.87 -19.27
C ARG A 32 -17.39 19.51 -19.13
N LYS A 33 -17.32 20.83 -19.22
CA LYS A 33 -16.11 21.60 -18.86
C LYS A 33 -16.02 21.66 -17.34
N ARG A 34 -15.36 20.68 -16.73
CA ARG A 34 -15.07 20.69 -15.28
C ARG A 34 -13.85 21.59 -15.06
N ILE A 35 -14.03 22.72 -14.39
CA ILE A 35 -12.93 23.57 -13.94
C ILE A 35 -12.36 22.91 -12.69
N LEU A 36 -11.17 22.36 -12.81
CA LEU A 36 -10.42 21.85 -11.67
C LEU A 36 -9.42 22.93 -11.28
N GLU A 37 -9.69 23.63 -10.18
CA GLU A 37 -8.79 24.62 -9.62
C GLU A 37 -7.60 23.90 -8.98
N PHE A 38 -6.56 23.72 -9.76
CA PHE A 38 -5.27 23.30 -9.24
C PHE A 38 -4.55 24.53 -8.73
N GLN A 39 -3.98 24.42 -7.53
CA GLN A 39 -2.99 25.39 -7.09
C GLN A 39 -1.82 25.38 -8.08
N ASP A 40 -1.25 26.54 -8.37
CA ASP A 40 -0.04 26.63 -9.19
C ASP A 40 1.16 26.01 -8.45
N PHE A 41 1.38 24.71 -8.69
CA PHE A 41 2.47 23.93 -8.10
C PHE A 41 3.80 24.14 -8.82
N THR A 42 3.86 24.98 -9.86
CA THR A 42 5.15 25.33 -10.49
C THR A 42 6.02 26.17 -9.55
N ILE A 43 5.41 26.82 -8.55
CA ILE A 43 6.10 27.55 -7.50
C ILE A 43 6.51 26.57 -6.39
N PRO A 44 7.81 26.39 -6.10
CA PRO A 44 8.26 25.58 -4.97
C PRO A 44 7.64 26.09 -3.67
N ARG A 45 6.93 25.20 -2.95
CA ARG A 45 6.34 25.53 -1.66
C ARG A 45 7.43 26.00 -0.70
N LYS A 46 7.24 27.19 -0.09
CA LYS A 46 8.16 27.74 0.92
C LYS A 46 8.36 26.74 2.06
N ARG A 47 9.49 26.03 2.06
CA ARG A 47 9.87 25.13 3.15
C ARG A 47 10.32 25.99 4.32
N ARG A 48 9.64 25.89 5.46
CA ARG A 48 10.18 26.40 6.72
C ARG A 48 11.47 25.63 6.99
N ALA A 49 12.56 26.33 7.31
CA ALA A 49 13.77 25.68 7.80
C ALA A 49 13.36 24.83 9.00
N ARG A 50 13.55 23.52 8.92
CA ARG A 50 13.46 22.66 10.10
C ARG A 50 14.66 23.05 10.95
N SER A 51 14.47 23.98 11.89
CA SER A 51 15.38 24.11 13.02
C SER A 51 15.56 22.69 13.58
N ARG A 52 16.82 22.27 13.75
CA ARG A 52 17.22 20.90 14.12
C ARG A 52 16.22 20.31 15.13
N VAL A 53 15.32 19.46 14.63
CA VAL A 53 14.38 18.75 15.49
C VAL A 53 15.23 17.76 16.26
N ARG A 54 15.17 17.89 17.58
CA ARG A 54 15.96 17.14 18.55
C ARG A 54 15.86 15.64 18.27
N VAL A 55 16.99 14.94 18.36
CA VAL A 55 17.09 13.49 18.47
C VAL A 55 16.57 13.08 19.85
N THR A 56 15.27 13.24 20.09
CA THR A 56 14.60 12.60 21.21
C THR A 56 14.00 11.31 20.68
N GLY A 57 14.52 10.19 21.15
CA GLY A 57 14.31 8.84 20.63
C GLY A 57 12.85 8.43 20.52
N GLY A 58 12.26 8.69 19.36
CA GLY A 58 11.02 8.07 18.91
C GLY A 58 11.36 7.07 17.81
N TYR A 59 10.89 5.83 17.97
CA TYR A 59 10.96 4.79 16.94
C TYR A 59 10.29 5.31 15.66
N THR A 60 11.11 5.72 14.68
CA THR A 60 10.61 6.08 13.36
C THR A 60 9.95 4.85 12.72
N ARG A 61 9.03 5.05 11.77
CA ARG A 61 8.39 3.94 11.04
C ARG A 61 9.40 2.94 10.47
N ALA A 62 10.56 3.43 10.02
CA ALA A 62 11.66 2.58 9.54
C ALA A 62 12.30 1.73 10.65
N GLN A 63 12.47 2.28 11.86
CA GLN A 63 13.00 1.53 13.01
C GLN A 63 12.03 0.46 13.50
N LYS A 64 10.72 0.73 13.49
CA LYS A 64 9.70 -0.30 13.81
C LYS A 64 9.71 -1.45 12.80
N ALA A 65 9.73 -1.11 11.51
CA ALA A 65 9.83 -2.11 10.44
C ALA A 65 11.13 -2.93 10.52
N ALA A 66 12.24 -2.35 10.98
CA ALA A 66 13.49 -3.07 11.19
C ALA A 66 13.43 -4.07 12.35
N ILE A 67 12.64 -3.80 13.40
CA ILE A 67 12.43 -4.74 14.51
C ILE A 67 11.56 -5.92 14.02
N GLU A 68 10.44 -5.62 13.37
CA GLU A 68 9.56 -6.64 12.77
C GLU A 68 10.31 -7.49 11.73
N GLY A 69 11.19 -6.88 10.93
CA GLY A 69 12.04 -7.60 9.98
C GLY A 69 12.97 -8.62 10.64
N ARG A 70 13.59 -8.26 11.78
CA ARG A 70 14.46 -9.20 12.52
C ARG A 70 13.69 -10.39 13.08
N GLU A 71 12.48 -10.16 13.60
CA GLU A 71 11.61 -11.24 14.07
C GLU A 71 11.18 -12.15 12.92
N LEU A 72 10.89 -11.56 11.75
CA LEU A 72 10.57 -12.29 10.52
C LEU A 72 11.75 -13.13 10.02
N ASP A 73 12.98 -12.60 10.09
CA ASP A 73 14.19 -13.31 9.68
C ASP A 73 14.41 -14.59 10.51
N VAL A 74 14.15 -14.54 11.82
CA VAL A 74 14.25 -15.73 12.71
C VAL A 74 13.25 -16.81 12.28
N LEU A 75 12.00 -16.42 11.99
CA LEU A 75 10.97 -17.37 11.54
C LEU A 75 11.33 -17.98 10.18
N LEU A 76 11.89 -17.19 9.27
CA LEU A 76 12.34 -17.67 7.96
C LEU A 76 13.46 -18.70 8.10
N ILE A 77 14.48 -18.41 8.91
CA ILE A 77 15.59 -19.34 9.17
C ILE A 77 15.08 -20.66 9.76
N GLN A 78 14.14 -20.60 10.71
CA GLN A 78 13.54 -21.80 11.29
C GLN A 78 12.84 -22.64 10.21
N LYS A 79 12.01 -22.02 9.36
CA LYS A 79 11.29 -22.73 8.31
C LYS A 79 12.22 -23.35 7.26
N LEU A 80 13.30 -22.66 6.88
CA LEU A 80 14.28 -23.20 5.94
C LEU A 80 15.02 -24.39 6.55
N THR A 81 15.45 -24.29 7.80
CA THR A 81 16.08 -25.40 8.52
C THR A 81 15.13 -26.60 8.62
N ASP A 82 13.85 -26.38 8.96
CA ASP A 82 12.85 -27.45 9.03
C ASP A 82 12.74 -28.18 7.68
N LEU A 83 12.75 -27.45 6.56
CA LEU A 83 12.70 -28.03 5.21
C LEU A 83 13.97 -28.82 4.88
N GLU A 84 15.15 -28.30 5.22
CA GLU A 84 16.42 -29.03 5.05
C GLU A 84 16.40 -30.37 5.80
N THR A 85 15.91 -30.38 7.04
CA THR A 85 15.79 -31.62 7.82
C THR A 85 14.73 -32.58 7.26
N PHE A 86 13.67 -32.05 6.64
CA PHE A 86 12.64 -32.85 6.00
C PHE A 86 13.20 -33.56 4.76
N PHE A 87 13.89 -32.83 3.88
CA PHE A 87 14.52 -33.42 2.70
C PHE A 87 15.60 -34.46 3.05
N ALA A 88 16.42 -34.19 4.06
CA ALA A 88 17.42 -35.15 4.54
C ALA A 88 16.78 -36.48 5.05
N LYS A 89 15.56 -36.43 5.60
CA LYS A 89 14.82 -37.63 6.03
C LYS A 89 14.22 -38.39 4.85
N GLU A 90 13.64 -37.69 3.87
CA GLU A 90 13.09 -38.29 2.65
C GLU A 90 14.17 -39.04 1.84
N GLU A 91 15.37 -38.46 1.72
CA GLU A 91 16.51 -39.13 1.04
C GLU A 91 16.89 -40.47 1.69
N THR A 92 16.74 -40.60 3.01
CA THR A 92 17.00 -41.87 3.73
C THR A 92 15.89 -42.91 3.60
N GLN A 93 14.65 -42.50 3.30
CA GLN A 93 13.53 -43.43 3.10
C GLN A 93 13.36 -43.89 1.65
N GLY A 94 13.87 -43.13 0.67
CA GLY A 94 13.88 -43.50 -0.75
C GLY A 94 14.90 -44.57 -1.14
N GLN A 95 15.78 -44.98 -0.22
CA GLN A 95 16.84 -45.96 -0.45
C GLN A 95 16.66 -47.20 0.44
N ALA A 96 15.50 -47.85 0.38
CA ALA A 96 15.42 -49.25 0.79
C ALA A 96 16.31 -50.08 -0.15
N PRO A 97 17.16 -51.01 0.36
CA PRO A 97 17.94 -51.88 -0.49
C PRO A 97 16.97 -52.75 -1.30
N SER A 98 16.95 -52.61 -2.62
CA SER A 98 16.33 -53.60 -3.48
C SER A 98 17.16 -54.88 -3.38
N CYS A 99 16.78 -55.78 -2.47
CA CYS A 99 17.37 -57.11 -2.40
C CYS A 99 17.20 -57.81 -3.75
N SER A 100 18.33 -58.17 -4.35
CA SER A 100 18.44 -59.14 -5.44
C SER A 100 18.59 -60.54 -4.85
#